data_AF-A0A8H3WPR5-F1
#
_entry.id   AF-A0A8H3WPR5-F1
#
_cell.length_a   1.000
_cell.length_b   1.000
_cell.length_c   1.000
_cell.angle_alpha   90.00
_cell.angle_beta   90.00
_cell.angle_gamma   90.00
#
_symmetry.space_group_name_H-M   'P 1'
#
loop_
_entity.id
_entity.type
_entity.pdbx_description
1 polymer ?
#
loop_
_entity_poly.entity_id
_entity_poly.type
_entity_poly.pdbx_seq_one_letter_code
_entity_poly.pdbx_strand_id
1 'polypeptide(L)'
;MTYVVIPGHNVSDPWMVNCCHPNPVNLVNKCWEWCQVPDTIKQDRSESEILSVFSSCLRAEGKNASMSNGVQVRSASSPPNRPIPFAGLFLATVAACALGLVV
;
A
#
# COMPACT_ATOMS: atom_id res chain seq x y z
N MET A 1 -3.20 -9.07 3.54
CA MET A 1 -2.62 -7.87 4.19
C MET A 1 -3.18 -6.65 3.52
N THR A 2 -3.79 -5.71 4.25
CA THR A 2 -4.35 -4.48 3.67
C THR A 2 -3.45 -3.31 4.06
N TYR A 3 -3.09 -2.46 3.11
CA TYR A 3 -2.21 -1.33 3.34
C TYR A 3 -2.81 -0.04 2.79
N VAL A 4 -2.42 1.08 3.41
CA VAL A 4 -2.71 2.43 2.92
C VAL A 4 -1.42 3.10 2.46
N VAL A 5 -1.50 3.81 1.34
CA VAL A 5 -0.41 4.63 0.80
C VAL A 5 -0.90 6.05 0.54
N ILE A 6 -0.08 7.05 0.89
CA ILE A 6 -0.30 8.46 0.57
C ILE A 6 1.01 9.11 0.07
N PRO A 7 0.95 10.22 -0.69
CA PRO A 7 2.12 11.03 -0.97
C PRO A 7 2.68 11.64 0.31
N GLY A 8 4.00 11.55 0.50
CA GLY A 8 4.69 11.98 1.71
C GLY A 8 6.17 11.61 1.69
N HIS A 9 6.97 12.30 2.50
CA HIS A 9 8.44 12.13 2.52
C HIS A 9 8.99 11.89 3.92
N ASN A 10 8.11 11.76 4.93
CA ASN A 10 8.51 11.75 6.32
C ASN A 10 7.69 10.74 7.12
N VAL A 11 8.34 9.65 7.55
CA VAL A 11 7.72 8.62 8.39
C VAL A 11 7.19 9.14 9.73
N SER A 12 7.65 10.32 10.16
CA SER A 12 7.23 10.97 11.40
C SER A 12 6.08 11.96 11.20
N ASP A 13 5.49 12.04 10.00
CA ASP A 13 4.36 12.92 9.76
C ASP A 13 3.16 12.50 10.65
N PRO A 14 2.63 13.42 11.47
CA PRO A 14 1.72 13.07 12.57
C PRO A 14 0.43 12.43 12.06
N TRP A 15 -0.07 12.84 10.90
CA TRP A 15 -1.27 12.25 10.31
C TRP A 15 -1.09 10.78 9.91
N MET A 16 0.09 10.37 9.44
CA MET A 16 0.33 8.95 9.17
C MET A 16 0.63 8.20 10.45
N VAL A 17 1.48 8.73 11.34
CA VAL A 17 1.84 8.06 12.59
C VAL A 17 0.59 7.75 13.44
N ASN A 18 -0.31 8.72 13.57
CA ASN A 18 -1.51 8.57 14.41
C ASN A 18 -2.54 7.64 13.75
N CYS A 19 -2.78 7.77 12.44
CA CYS A 19 -3.75 6.93 11.73
C CYS A 19 -3.28 5.48 11.49
N CYS A 20 -1.97 5.26 11.49
CA CYS A 20 -1.38 3.93 11.33
C CYS A 20 -1.17 3.19 12.66
N HIS A 21 -1.24 3.87 13.81
CA HIS A 21 -0.98 3.25 15.12
C HIS A 21 -1.85 1.99 15.32
N PRO A 22 -1.28 0.86 15.80
CA PRO A 22 0.10 0.65 16.26
C PRO A 22 1.11 0.25 15.18
N ASN A 23 0.71 0.18 13.92
CA ASN A 23 1.59 -0.25 12.83
C ASN A 23 2.57 0.87 12.44
N PRO A 24 3.84 0.53 12.15
CA PRO A 24 4.83 1.53 11.76
C PRO A 24 4.56 2.12 10.37
N VAL A 25 4.84 3.41 10.23
CA VAL A 25 4.87 4.10 8.93
C VAL A 25 6.21 3.85 8.26
N ASN A 26 6.18 3.61 6.96
CA ASN A 26 7.35 3.33 6.14
C ASN A 26 7.35 4.24 4.91
N LEU A 27 8.53 4.44 4.31
CA LEU A 27 8.67 5.16 3.04
C LEU A 27 8.96 4.20 1.89
N VAL A 28 8.30 4.42 0.75
CA VAL A 28 8.65 3.78 -0.53
C VAL A 28 9.12 4.87 -1.50
N ASN A 29 10.28 4.65 -2.10
CA ASN A 29 10.89 5.56 -3.08
C ASN A 29 11.03 7.02 -2.59
N LYS A 30 11.07 7.22 -1.26
CA LYS A 30 11.10 8.53 -0.58
C LYS A 30 9.92 9.46 -0.84
N CYS A 31 8.93 9.08 -1.67
CA CYS A 31 7.81 9.94 -2.06
C CYS A 31 6.44 9.43 -1.58
N TRP A 32 6.42 8.25 -0.96
CA TRP A 32 5.19 7.59 -0.50
C TRP A 32 5.34 7.12 0.93
N GLU A 33 4.47 7.60 1.80
CA GLU A 33 4.27 7.03 3.12
C GLU A 33 3.24 5.91 3.04
N TRP A 34 3.52 4.80 3.70
CA TRP A 34 2.58 3.69 3.79
C TRP A 34 2.63 3.01 5.14
N CYS A 35 1.54 2.32 5.47
CA CYS A 35 1.47 1.44 6.61
C CYS A 35 0.47 0.31 6.34
N GLN A 36 0.59 -0.77 7.11
CA GLN A 36 -0.46 -1.76 7.18
C GLN A 36 -1.66 -1.15 7.91
N VAL A 37 -2.87 -1.36 7.38
CA VAL A 37 -4.11 -0.94 8.03
C VAL A 37 -4.26 -1.68 9.36
N PRO A 38 -4.45 -0.97 10.49
CA PRO A 38 -4.72 -1.59 11.79
C PRO A 38 -5.90 -2.57 11.72
N ASP A 39 -5.81 -3.70 12.42
CA ASP A 39 -6.88 -4.71 12.38
C ASP A 39 -8.21 -4.17 12.93
N THR A 40 -8.16 -3.21 13.86
CA THR A 40 -9.33 -2.46 14.36
C THR A 40 -10.08 -1.70 13.27
N ILE A 41 -9.40 -1.33 12.18
CA ILE A 41 -9.98 -0.67 11.01
C ILE A 41 -10.39 -1.70 9.96
N LYS A 42 -9.65 -2.81 9.85
CA LYS A 42 -9.87 -3.85 8.82
C LYS A 42 -11.07 -4.75 9.12
N GLN A 43 -11.39 -4.97 10.39
CA GLN A 43 -12.41 -5.95 10.80
C GLN A 43 -13.79 -5.58 10.24
N ASP A 44 -14.34 -6.48 9.43
CA ASP A 44 -15.67 -6.37 8.80
C ASP A 44 -15.89 -5.14 7.92
N ARG A 45 -14.81 -4.56 7.35
CA ARG A 45 -14.88 -3.40 6.44
C ARG A 45 -14.41 -3.73 5.04
N SER A 46 -15.17 -3.23 4.07
CA SER A 46 -14.78 -3.16 2.65
C SER A 46 -13.65 -2.14 2.42
N GLU A 47 -12.98 -2.24 1.28
CA GLU A 47 -11.89 -1.30 0.93
C GLU A 47 -12.35 0.16 0.88
N SER A 48 -13.59 0.43 0.45
CA SER A 48 -14.18 1.78 0.42
C SER A 48 -14.48 2.33 1.83
N GLU A 49 -14.89 1.47 2.76
CA GLU A 49 -15.09 1.85 4.16
C GLU A 49 -13.74 2.13 4.85
N ILE A 50 -12.73 1.29 4.58
CA ILE A 50 -11.35 1.52 5.06
C ILE A 50 -10.83 2.85 4.53
N LEU A 51 -11.01 3.12 3.23
CA LEU A 51 -10.62 4.38 2.60
C LEU A 51 -11.30 5.58 3.27
N SER A 52 -12.61 5.49 3.52
CA SER A 52 -13.40 6.54 4.16
C SER A 52 -12.91 6.83 5.59
N VAL A 53 -12.74 5.79 6.40
CA VAL A 53 -12.26 5.91 7.79
C VAL A 53 -10.85 6.49 7.83
N PHE A 54 -9.95 5.98 6.98
CA PHE A 54 -8.57 6.46 6.97
C PHE A 54 -8.48 7.91 6.47
N SER A 55 -9.26 8.27 5.44
CA SER A 55 -9.35 9.65 4.96
C SER A 55 -9.89 10.60 6.03
N SER A 56 -10.86 10.15 6.83
CA SER A 56 -11.38 10.91 7.97
C SER A 56 -10.32 11.12 9.04
N CYS A 57 -9.56 10.08 9.37
CA CYS A 57 -8.47 10.17 10.33
C CYS A 57 -7.41 11.18 9.87
N LEU A 58 -6.94 11.08 8.61
CA LEU A 58 -5.94 12.01 8.07
C LEU A 58 -6.39 13.47 8.17
N ARG A 59 -7.67 13.77 7.91
CA ARG A 59 -8.24 15.13 8.05
C ARG A 59 -8.30 15.58 9.49
N ALA A 60 -8.67 14.69 10.42
CA ALA A 60 -8.71 14.99 11.85
C ALA A 60 -7.31 15.34 12.39
N GLU A 61 -6.28 14.70 11.86
CA GLU A 61 -4.86 14.97 12.17
C GLU A 61 -4.28 16.16 11.39
N GLY A 62 -5.11 16.94 10.69
CA GLY A 62 -4.70 18.19 10.05
C GLY A 62 -4.10 18.05 8.65
N LYS A 63 -4.18 16.87 8.01
CA LYS A 63 -3.73 16.72 6.62
C LYS A 63 -4.62 17.54 5.68
N ASN A 64 -4.02 18.52 5.00
CA ASN A 64 -4.74 19.47 4.17
C ASN A 64 -5.35 18.78 2.93
N ALA A 65 -6.65 19.01 2.69
CA ALA A 65 -7.38 18.52 1.53
C ALA A 65 -6.79 18.99 0.18
N SER A 66 -6.04 20.09 0.19
CA SER A 66 -5.43 20.74 -0.98
C SER A 66 -4.12 20.08 -1.44
N MET A 67 -3.48 19.25 -0.60
CA MET A 67 -2.36 18.41 -1.04
C MET A 67 -2.92 17.26 -1.89
N SER A 68 -2.20 16.81 -2.92
CA SER A 68 -2.65 15.63 -3.69
C SER A 68 -2.83 14.45 -2.72
N ASN A 69 -4.08 14.05 -2.52
CA ASN A 69 -4.53 13.17 -1.43
C ASN A 69 -4.93 11.79 -1.95
N GLY A 70 -4.15 11.24 -2.87
CA GLY A 70 -4.35 9.86 -3.31
C GLY A 70 -4.12 8.90 -2.14
N VAL A 71 -5.17 8.57 -1.41
CA VAL A 71 -5.18 7.46 -0.45
C VAL A 71 -5.47 6.21 -1.25
N GLN A 72 -4.54 5.26 -1.27
CA GLN A 72 -4.75 3.97 -1.91
C GLN A 72 -4.84 2.89 -0.84
N VAL A 73 -5.97 2.19 -0.79
CA VAL A 73 -6.14 0.96 -0.02
C VAL A 73 -5.95 -0.20 -0.97
N ARG A 74 -5.09 -1.15 -0.61
CA ARG A 74 -4.89 -2.37 -1.40
C ARG A 74 -4.74 -3.56 -0.47
N SER A 75 -5.39 -4.65 -0.85
CA SER A 75 -5.27 -5.93 -0.18
C SER A 75 -4.28 -6.84 -0.93
N ALA A 76 -3.12 -7.12 -0.35
CA ALA A 76 -2.22 -8.16 -0.80
C ALA A 76 -2.67 -9.52 -0.26
N SER A 77 -2.98 -10.46 -1.15
CA SER A 77 -3.11 -11.88 -0.80
C SER A 77 -1.73 -12.53 -0.84
N SER A 78 -1.38 -13.27 0.21
CA SER A 78 -0.24 -14.20 0.11
C SER A 78 -0.64 -15.31 -0.89
N PRO A 79 0.23 -15.70 -1.84
CA PRO A 79 -0.01 -16.91 -2.62
C PRO A 79 -0.24 -18.08 -1.65
N PRO A 80 -1.23 -18.96 -1.88
CA PRO A 80 -1.33 -20.17 -1.07
C PRO A 80 0.00 -20.91 -1.18
N ASN A 81 0.54 -21.31 -0.04
CA ASN A 81 1.75 -22.09 0.10
C ASN A 81 1.48 -23.50 -0.48
N ARG A 82 1.29 -23.60 -1.80
CA ARG A 82 1.20 -24.87 -2.50
C ARG A 82 2.64 -25.38 -2.62
N PRO A 83 3.00 -26.51 -2.00
CA PRO A 83 4.25 -27.17 -2.34
C PRO A 83 4.19 -27.44 -3.84
N ILE A 84 5.08 -26.80 -4.60
CA ILE A 84 5.24 -27.07 -6.02
C ILE A 84 5.79 -28.50 -6.08
N PRO A 85 5.04 -29.49 -6.63
CA PRO A 85 5.68 -30.76 -6.95
C PRO A 85 6.74 -30.45 -8.01
N PHE A 86 7.99 -30.83 -7.73
CA PHE A 86 9.14 -30.74 -8.64
C PHE A 86 8.99 -31.69 -9.84
N ALA A 87 7.84 -31.71 -10.50
CA ALA A 87 7.56 -32.52 -11.67
C ALA A 87 6.91 -31.63 -12.73
N GLY A 88 7.74 -31.04 -13.60
CA GLY A 88 7.27 -30.37 -14.82
C GLY A 88 7.59 -28.89 -14.91
N LEU A 89 8.85 -28.50 -14.76
CA LEU A 89 9.31 -27.19 -15.25
C LEU A 89 9.52 -27.28 -16.77
N PHE A 90 8.44 -27.18 -17.54
CA PHE A 90 8.50 -26.91 -18.98
C PHE A 90 7.91 -25.53 -19.27
N LEU A 91 8.82 -24.64 -19.68
CA LEU A 91 8.68 -23.50 -20.60
C LEU A 91 7.63 -22.41 -20.32
N ALA A 92 8.12 -21.22 -19.98
CA ALA A 92 7.69 -19.98 -20.63
C ALA A 92 8.85 -18.97 -20.62
N THR A 93 9.49 -18.80 -21.78
CA THR A 93 10.44 -17.72 -22.06
C THR A 93 9.70 -16.39 -22.06
N VAL A 94 10.01 -15.49 -21.12
CA VAL A 94 9.57 -14.09 -21.22
C VAL A 94 10.67 -13.33 -21.95
N ALA A 95 10.33 -12.89 -23.16
CA ALA A 95 11.17 -12.04 -24.00
C ALA A 95 11.66 -10.81 -23.22
N ALA A 96 12.97 -10.59 -23.28
CA ALA A 96 13.62 -9.43 -22.70
C ALA A 96 13.10 -8.14 -23.34
N CYS A 97 12.78 -7.16 -22.50
CA CYS A 97 12.60 -5.77 -22.89
C CYS A 97 13.84 -5.25 -23.61
N ALA A 98 13.76 -5.06 -24.92
CA ALA A 98 14.68 -4.22 -25.69
C ALA A 98 13.91 -3.54 -26.83
N LEU A 99 12.94 -2.69 -26.48
CA LEU A 99 12.53 -1.59 -27.36
C LEU A 99 13.17 -0.31 -26.81
N GLY A 100 14.43 -0.12 -27.20
CA GLY A 100 15.14 1.16 -27.13
C GLY A 100 15.57 1.54 -28.54
N LEU A 101 14.64 2.10 -29.30
CA LEU A 101 14.87 2.80 -30.56
C LEU A 101 15.86 3.95 -30.33
N VAL A 102 16.93 4.01 -31.11
CA VAL A 102 17.66 5.25 -31.42
C VAL A 102 17.66 5.37 -32.93
N VAL A 103 17.09 6.48 -33.42
CA VAL A 103 17.03 6.90 -34.83
C VAL A 103 18.41 7.31 -35.32
#